data_AF-A0A257UKV8-F1
#
_entry.id   AF-A0A257UKV8-F1
#
_cell.length_a   1.000
_cell.length_b   1.000
_cell.length_c   1.000
_cell.angle_alpha   90.00
_cell.angle_beta   90.00
_cell.angle_gamma   90.00
#
_symmetry.space_group_name_H-M   'P 1'
#
loop_
_entity.id
_entity.type
_entity.pdbx_description
1 polymer ?
#
loop_
_entity_poly.entity_id
_entity_poly.type
_entity_poly.pdbx_seq_one_letter_code
_entity_poly.pdbx_strand_id
1 'polypeptide(L)'
;MVQFRPRTREIITKIVYYGPPLGGKTTNLRTLYDGYPPATRGELVVVPAGGDRTIFFDFLPVDAGTLRGMRVRVQLYTVPGQVHYNATRQVVLRGVDAVVFVADSQRELLRSDRESWENLKENLALQGLTLAELPHVLQYNKRDLADVLSVEDLDELLNEFNAPFFEAVSTTGIGVEETLQAVVKLVARSLRDRFKMFSDEGSEFGEPLLPSALESVAPTTETPKSVFMPPPVSTFGRAPSGVALGTPEPTAAVTTGSRG
;
A
#
# COMPACT_ATOMS: atom_id res chain seq x y z
N MET A 1 -2.61 16.57 8.08
CA MET A 1 -3.12 17.21 9.32
C MET A 1 -3.28 16.13 10.36
N VAL A 2 -2.22 15.95 11.13
CA VAL A 2 -2.13 15.05 12.27
C VAL A 2 -3.35 15.17 13.18
N GLN A 3 -3.96 14.03 13.51
CA GLN A 3 -5.06 13.96 14.45
C GLN A 3 -4.54 13.70 15.85
N PHE A 4 -4.84 14.61 16.78
CA PHE A 4 -4.56 14.44 18.19
C PHE A 4 -5.77 13.80 18.88
N ARG A 5 -5.52 12.71 19.62
CA ARG A 5 -6.52 12.12 20.51
C ARG A 5 -6.05 12.26 21.97
N PRO A 6 -6.37 13.39 22.63
CA PRO A 6 -5.92 13.66 24.00
C PRO A 6 -6.39 12.62 25.02
N ARG A 7 -7.57 12.02 24.80
CA ARG A 7 -8.14 10.99 25.69
C ARG A 7 -7.37 9.66 25.63
N THR A 8 -6.82 9.29 24.48
CA THR A 8 -6.04 8.04 24.31
C THR A 8 -4.54 8.26 24.35
N ARG A 9 -4.10 9.54 24.47
CA ARG A 9 -2.70 9.97 24.34
C ARG A 9 -2.08 9.44 23.05
N GLU A 10 -2.73 9.67 21.92
CA GLU A 10 -2.29 9.21 20.60
C GLU A 10 -2.15 10.36 19.60
N ILE A 11 -1.09 10.30 18.81
CA ILE A 11 -0.83 11.15 17.65
C ILE A 11 -0.98 10.27 16.42
N ILE A 12 -1.94 10.58 15.55
CA ILE A 12 -2.14 9.81 14.32
C ILE A 12 -1.52 10.57 13.16
N THR A 13 -0.54 9.94 12.51
CA THR A 13 0.10 10.44 11.30
C THR A 13 -0.41 9.65 10.10
N LYS A 14 -0.77 10.37 9.05
CA LYS A 14 -1.17 9.80 7.76
C LYS A 14 -0.04 9.87 6.74
N ILE A 15 0.40 8.72 6.25
CA ILE A 15 1.39 8.59 5.18
C ILE A 15 0.72 8.01 3.94
N VAL A 16 0.91 8.66 2.79
CA VAL A 16 0.31 8.24 1.52
C VAL A 16 1.40 7.74 0.58
N TYR A 17 1.26 6.50 0.12
CA TYR A 17 2.04 5.93 -0.97
C TYR A 17 1.43 6.36 -2.30
N TYR A 18 2.18 7.15 -3.06
CA TYR A 18 1.83 7.77 -4.34
C TYR A 18 2.76 7.29 -5.46
N GLY A 19 2.39 7.48 -6.73
CA GLY A 19 3.18 7.02 -7.89
C GLY A 19 2.32 6.50 -9.04
N PRO A 20 2.92 6.13 -10.18
CA PRO A 20 2.21 5.70 -11.39
C PRO A 20 1.43 4.39 -11.18
N PRO A 21 0.45 4.09 -12.05
CA PRO A 21 -0.21 2.80 -12.04
C PRO A 21 0.79 1.64 -12.13
N LEU A 22 0.53 0.56 -11.37
CA LEU A 22 1.37 -0.65 -11.32
C LEU A 22 2.83 -0.44 -10.84
N GLY A 23 3.22 0.74 -10.37
CA GLY A 23 4.56 1.00 -9.80
C GLY A 23 4.88 0.30 -8.48
N GLY A 24 3.95 -0.49 -7.91
CA GLY A 24 4.20 -1.31 -6.71
C GLY A 24 3.82 -0.70 -5.35
N LYS A 25 3.01 0.38 -5.34
CA LYS A 25 2.43 0.98 -4.11
C LYS A 25 1.70 -0.06 -3.25
N THR A 26 0.84 -0.84 -3.88
CA THR A 26 0.03 -1.86 -3.20
C THR A 26 0.89 -3.01 -2.66
N THR A 27 1.92 -3.40 -3.42
CA THR A 27 2.89 -4.43 -3.03
C THR A 27 3.69 -4.00 -1.82
N ASN A 28 4.10 -2.73 -1.74
CA ASN A 28 4.74 -2.14 -0.56
C ASN A 28 3.88 -2.33 0.69
N LEU A 29 2.62 -1.88 0.64
CA LEU A 29 1.73 -1.98 1.80
C LEU A 29 1.47 -3.44 2.20
N ARG A 30 1.32 -4.36 1.25
CA ARG A 30 1.15 -5.79 1.57
C ARG A 30 2.39 -6.38 2.21
N THR A 31 3.57 -6.06 1.69
CA THR A 31 4.84 -6.56 2.22
C THR A 31 5.10 -6.04 3.63
N LEU A 32 4.84 -4.75 3.87
CA LEU A 32 4.86 -4.18 5.20
C LEU A 32 3.84 -4.83 6.12
N TYR A 33 2.61 -5.00 5.65
CA TYR A 33 1.57 -5.68 6.40
C TYR A 33 2.11 -7.05 6.82
N ASP A 34 2.41 -7.94 5.88
CA ASP A 34 2.85 -9.33 6.08
C ASP A 34 4.10 -9.46 6.97
N GLY A 35 5.03 -8.50 6.92
CA GLY A 35 6.21 -8.47 7.80
C GLY A 35 5.90 -8.06 9.25
N TYR A 36 4.89 -7.21 9.48
CA TYR A 36 4.57 -6.79 10.84
C TYR A 36 3.78 -7.86 11.62
N PRO A 37 4.11 -8.10 12.91
CA PRO A 37 3.35 -9.02 13.75
C PRO A 37 1.87 -8.60 13.88
N PRO A 38 0.91 -9.55 13.92
CA PRO A 38 -0.51 -9.23 14.05
C PRO A 38 -0.87 -8.36 15.27
N ALA A 39 -0.09 -8.43 16.36
CA ALA A 39 -0.29 -7.62 17.55
C ALA A 39 0.00 -6.12 17.36
N THR A 40 0.68 -5.77 16.26
CA THR A 40 1.27 -4.44 16.03
C THR A 40 0.69 -3.76 14.79
N ARG A 41 -0.19 -4.45 14.06
CA ARG A 41 -0.87 -3.94 12.86
C ARG A 41 -2.39 -4.01 13.02
N GLY A 42 -3.10 -3.03 12.45
CA GLY A 42 -4.55 -3.08 12.28
C GLY A 42 -4.94 -4.00 11.13
N GLU A 43 -6.20 -3.94 10.70
CA GLU A 43 -6.66 -4.73 9.56
C GLU A 43 -6.25 -4.11 8.22
N LEU A 44 -5.92 -4.97 7.25
CA LEU A 44 -5.70 -4.57 5.87
C LEU A 44 -7.05 -4.39 5.17
N VAL A 45 -7.44 -3.14 4.93
CA VAL A 45 -8.71 -2.83 4.26
C VAL A 45 -8.45 -2.57 2.78
N VAL A 46 -9.02 -3.43 1.95
CA VAL A 46 -8.97 -3.31 0.48
C VAL A 46 -10.30 -2.77 0.00
N VAL A 47 -10.28 -1.58 -0.60
CA VAL A 47 -11.46 -0.96 -1.19
C VAL A 47 -11.41 -1.14 -2.71
N PRO A 48 -12.39 -1.83 -3.31
CA PRO A 48 -12.51 -1.89 -4.76
C PRO A 48 -12.81 -0.49 -5.33
N ALA A 49 -11.99 -0.01 -6.25
CA ALA A 49 -12.13 1.30 -6.89
C ALA A 49 -12.24 1.15 -8.42
N GLY A 50 -13.42 0.76 -8.91
CA GLY A 50 -13.81 0.83 -10.33
C GLY A 50 -12.91 0.13 -11.36
N GLY A 51 -11.98 -0.74 -10.93
CA GLY A 51 -11.00 -1.40 -11.79
C GLY A 51 -9.62 -1.51 -11.14
N ASP A 52 -9.28 -0.59 -10.24
CA ASP A 52 -8.11 -0.66 -9.35
C ASP A 52 -8.50 -1.14 -7.95
N ARG A 53 -7.54 -1.67 -7.19
CA ARG A 53 -7.69 -1.96 -5.75
C ARG A 53 -6.94 -0.90 -4.96
N THR A 54 -7.64 0.00 -4.28
CA THR A 54 -7.01 0.86 -3.28
C THR A 54 -6.88 0.08 -1.99
N ILE A 55 -5.71 0.11 -1.39
CA ILE A 55 -5.45 -0.54 -0.11
C ILE A 55 -5.12 0.54 0.90
N PHE A 56 -5.74 0.47 2.06
CA PHE A 56 -5.24 1.15 3.24
C PHE A 56 -5.09 0.14 4.37
N PHE A 57 -4.10 0.36 5.21
CA PHE A 57 -4.10 -0.25 6.53
C PHE A 57 -3.42 0.70 7.49
N ASP A 58 -3.80 0.59 8.74
CA ASP A 58 -3.14 1.26 9.82
C ASP A 58 -2.27 0.27 10.58
N PHE A 59 -1.14 0.75 11.08
CA PHE A 59 -0.34 -0.04 11.99
C PHE A 59 0.11 0.82 13.16
N LEU A 60 0.31 0.15 14.29
CA LEU A 60 0.88 0.72 15.50
C LEU A 60 2.36 0.34 15.47
N PRO A 61 3.25 1.21 14.96
CA PRO A 61 4.68 0.98 15.14
C PRO A 61 4.92 0.76 16.63
N VAL A 62 5.48 -0.41 16.97
CA VAL A 62 5.57 -0.90 18.35
C VAL A 62 6.26 0.11 19.27
N ASP A 63 7.17 0.93 18.74
CA ASP A 63 7.83 1.98 19.51
C ASP A 63 8.22 3.20 18.66
N ALA A 64 7.24 3.89 18.06
CA ALA A 64 7.48 5.24 17.52
C ALA A 64 7.82 6.30 18.61
N GLY A 65 8.18 5.85 19.82
CA GLY A 65 8.41 6.64 21.01
C GLY A 65 7.14 7.24 21.58
N THR A 66 7.26 7.78 22.78
CA THR A 66 6.26 8.71 23.33
C THR A 66 6.68 10.14 23.03
N LEU A 67 5.95 10.82 22.13
CA LEU A 67 6.07 12.26 21.95
C LEU A 67 5.28 12.94 23.08
N ARG A 68 5.97 13.49 24.08
CA ARG A 68 5.36 14.07 25.31
C ARG A 68 4.40 13.11 26.02
N GLY A 69 4.76 11.82 26.09
CA GLY A 69 3.88 10.80 26.67
C GLY A 69 2.73 10.33 25.75
N MET A 70 2.70 10.76 24.48
CA MET A 70 1.72 10.32 23.49
C MET A 70 2.31 9.29 22.51
N ARG A 71 1.58 8.21 22.25
CA ARG A 71 1.94 7.17 21.28
C ARG A 71 1.69 7.65 19.85
N VAL A 72 2.65 7.46 18.94
CA VAL A 72 2.47 7.78 17.52
C VAL A 72 1.91 6.57 16.78
N ARG A 73 0.78 6.73 16.10
CA ARG A 73 0.15 5.72 15.24
C ARG A 73 0.29 6.15 13.78
N VAL A 74 0.75 5.24 12.93
CA VAL A 74 0.98 5.53 11.51
C VAL A 74 -0.11 4.85 10.68
N GLN A 75 -0.78 5.64 9.85
CA GLN A 75 -1.78 5.15 8.91
C GLN A 75 -1.21 5.20 7.50
N LEU A 76 -1.16 4.05 6.82
CA LEU A 76 -0.67 3.94 5.45
C LEU A 76 -1.85 3.85 4.48
N TYR A 77 -1.82 4.71 3.49
CA TYR A 77 -2.80 4.74 2.42
C TYR A 77 -2.10 4.59 1.08
N THR A 78 -2.70 3.83 0.17
CA THR A 78 -2.34 3.90 -1.26
C THR A 78 -3.38 4.67 -2.02
N VAL A 79 -2.94 5.36 -3.06
CA VAL A 79 -3.84 5.95 -4.06
C VAL A 79 -4.03 5.01 -5.25
N PRO A 80 -5.20 5.07 -5.92
CA PRO A 80 -5.41 4.34 -7.16
C PRO A 80 -4.46 4.86 -8.24
N GLY A 81 -3.94 3.94 -9.05
CA GLY A 81 -2.89 4.23 -10.03
C GLY A 81 -3.42 4.89 -11.30
N GLN A 82 -4.64 4.59 -11.71
CA GLN A 82 -5.17 5.07 -12.98
C GLN A 82 -5.58 6.55 -12.96
N VAL A 83 -5.37 7.24 -14.08
CA VAL A 83 -5.57 8.69 -14.27
C VAL A 83 -7.05 9.10 -14.05
N HIS A 84 -8.00 8.22 -14.34
CA HIS A 84 -9.44 8.47 -14.19
C HIS A 84 -9.89 8.68 -12.72
N TYR A 85 -9.06 8.34 -11.73
CA TYR A 85 -9.41 8.41 -10.31
C TYR A 85 -8.82 9.62 -9.57
N ASN A 86 -8.60 10.75 -10.25
CA ASN A 86 -8.01 11.94 -9.63
C ASN A 86 -8.82 12.46 -8.41
N ALA A 87 -10.15 12.41 -8.48
CA ALA A 87 -11.00 12.79 -7.34
C ALA A 87 -10.72 11.92 -6.09
N THR A 88 -10.51 10.61 -6.28
CA THR A 88 -10.14 9.70 -5.19
C THR A 88 -8.75 10.01 -4.64
N ARG A 89 -7.78 10.32 -5.51
CA ARG A 89 -6.43 10.76 -5.11
C ARG A 89 -6.49 12.00 -4.21
N GLN A 90 -7.30 12.99 -4.57
CA GLN A 90 -7.52 14.18 -3.74
C GLN A 90 -8.09 13.83 -2.38
N VAL A 91 -9.13 13.00 -2.32
CA VAL A 91 -9.74 12.55 -1.05
C VAL A 91 -8.73 11.82 -0.17
N VAL A 92 -7.92 10.92 -0.75
CA VAL A 92 -6.89 10.19 -0.01
C VAL A 92 -5.79 11.13 0.46
N LEU A 93 -5.41 12.15 -0.29
CA LEU A 93 -4.40 13.14 0.14
C LEU A 93 -4.90 14.08 1.25
N ARG A 94 -6.22 14.20 1.46
CA ARG A 94 -6.75 15.08 2.53
C ARG A 94 -6.14 14.74 3.88
N GLY A 95 -5.54 15.76 4.49
CA GLY A 95 -4.91 15.62 5.80
C GLY A 95 -3.68 14.73 5.78
N VAL A 96 -3.00 14.56 4.65
CA VAL A 96 -1.68 13.89 4.59
C VAL A 96 -0.67 14.61 5.49
N ASP A 97 0.23 13.83 6.09
CA ASP A 97 1.35 14.33 6.88
C ASP A 97 2.71 14.00 6.25
N ALA A 98 2.76 12.97 5.40
CA ALA A 98 3.90 12.66 4.54
C ALA A 98 3.52 11.83 3.32
N VAL A 99 4.38 11.84 2.31
CA VAL A 99 4.21 11.06 1.08
C VAL A 99 5.42 10.16 0.82
N VAL A 100 5.17 8.92 0.41
CA VAL A 100 6.18 8.08 -0.24
C VAL A 100 5.84 8.03 -1.72
N PHE A 101 6.73 8.52 -2.58
CA PHE A 101 6.56 8.40 -4.03
C PHE A 101 7.29 7.16 -4.53
N VAL A 102 6.51 6.16 -4.95
CA VAL A 102 7.02 4.90 -5.50
C VAL A 102 7.10 5.02 -7.01
N ALA A 103 8.31 5.19 -7.53
CA ALA A 103 8.59 5.25 -8.95
C ALA A 103 8.88 3.86 -9.52
N ASP A 104 8.56 3.67 -10.80
CA ASP A 104 8.88 2.45 -11.55
C ASP A 104 10.22 2.60 -12.26
N SER A 105 11.19 1.74 -11.96
CA SER A 105 12.53 1.92 -12.54
C SER A 105 12.60 1.59 -14.03
N GLN A 106 11.58 0.96 -14.63
CA GLN A 106 11.57 0.60 -16.05
C GLN A 106 11.65 1.85 -16.94
N ARG A 107 12.55 1.85 -17.93
CA ARG A 107 12.79 3.02 -18.80
C ARG A 107 11.54 3.53 -19.50
N GLU A 108 10.70 2.61 -19.96
CA GLU A 108 9.42 2.90 -20.62
C GLU A 108 8.40 3.60 -19.71
N LEU A 109 8.53 3.48 -18.39
CA LEU A 109 7.58 4.01 -17.40
C LEU A 109 7.97 5.40 -16.87
N LEU A 110 9.16 5.91 -17.21
CA LEU A 110 9.62 7.25 -16.79
C LEU A 110 8.61 8.36 -17.10
N ARG A 111 7.94 8.30 -18.25
CA ARG A 111 6.90 9.27 -18.59
C ARG A 111 5.73 9.19 -17.61
N SER A 112 5.31 7.98 -17.24
CA SER A 112 4.23 7.76 -16.28
C SER A 112 4.62 8.21 -14.88
N ASP A 113 5.89 8.02 -14.47
CA ASP A 113 6.42 8.56 -13.21
C ASP A 113 6.33 10.07 -13.18
N ARG A 114 6.83 10.75 -14.21
CA ARG A 114 6.77 12.22 -14.32
C ARG A 114 5.33 12.73 -14.28
N GLU A 115 4.43 12.13 -15.07
CA GLU A 115 3.00 12.49 -15.07
C GLU A 115 2.38 12.28 -13.67
N SER A 116 2.73 11.21 -12.96
CA SER A 116 2.24 10.98 -11.61
C SER A 116 2.87 11.90 -10.56
N TRP A 117 4.11 12.36 -10.75
CA TRP A 117 4.79 13.32 -9.89
C TRP A 117 4.16 14.71 -10.00
N GLU A 118 3.91 15.18 -11.22
CA GLU A 118 3.19 16.43 -11.46
C GLU A 118 1.77 16.37 -10.88
N ASN A 119 1.06 15.26 -11.10
CA ASN A 119 -0.28 15.07 -10.53
C ASN A 119 -0.28 15.07 -8.98
N LEU A 120 0.78 14.57 -8.34
CA LEU A 120 0.94 14.68 -6.90
C LEU A 120 1.06 16.16 -6.48
N LYS A 121 1.95 16.91 -7.14
CA LYS A 121 2.16 18.35 -6.85
C LYS A 121 0.86 19.15 -7.02
N GLU A 122 0.15 18.96 -8.12
CA GLU A 122 -1.15 19.60 -8.38
C GLU A 122 -2.17 19.30 -7.27
N ASN A 123 -2.30 18.02 -6.89
CA ASN A 123 -3.28 17.62 -5.87
C ASN A 123 -2.92 18.12 -4.47
N LEU A 124 -1.63 18.24 -4.14
CA LEU A 124 -1.18 18.86 -2.89
C LEU A 124 -1.43 20.37 -2.88
N ALA A 125 -1.19 21.05 -4.00
CA ALA A 125 -1.44 22.49 -4.14
C ALA A 125 -2.93 22.84 -3.93
N LEU A 126 -3.85 21.99 -4.41
CA LEU A 126 -5.29 22.13 -4.14
C LEU A 126 -5.65 22.05 -2.64
N GLN A 127 -4.75 21.55 -1.80
CA GLN A 127 -4.90 21.49 -0.34
C GLN A 127 -4.07 22.54 0.39
N GLY A 128 -3.45 23.46 -0.35
CA GLY A 128 -2.52 24.47 0.21
C GLY A 128 -1.22 23.87 0.73
N LEU A 129 -0.79 22.71 0.20
CA LEU A 129 0.44 22.03 0.58
C LEU A 129 1.45 22.06 -0.58
N THR A 130 2.74 22.02 -0.25
CA THR A 130 3.84 21.91 -1.22
C THR A 130 4.78 20.79 -0.81
N LEU A 131 5.43 20.12 -1.77
CA LEU A 131 6.44 19.10 -1.46
C LEU A 131 7.72 19.69 -0.85
N ALA A 132 7.98 20.98 -1.03
CA ALA A 132 9.09 21.67 -0.37
C ALA A 132 8.95 21.69 1.17
N GLU A 133 7.72 21.64 1.68
CA GLU A 133 7.42 21.71 3.12
C GLU A 133 6.89 20.39 3.69
N LEU A 134 6.30 19.55 2.85
CA LEU A 134 5.74 18.26 3.23
C LEU A 134 6.83 17.18 3.27
N PRO A 135 7.03 16.47 4.40
CA PRO A 135 7.91 15.31 4.46
C PRO A 135 7.62 14.31 3.35
N HIS A 136 8.62 13.99 2.54
CA HIS A 136 8.47 12.99 1.50
C HIS A 136 9.78 12.23 1.23
N VAL A 137 9.63 11.03 0.67
CA VAL A 137 10.70 10.10 0.30
C VAL A 137 10.38 9.54 -1.08
N LEU A 138 11.41 9.33 -1.90
CA LEU A 138 11.28 8.61 -3.17
C LEU A 138 11.70 7.15 -2.99
N GLN A 139 11.07 6.24 -3.72
CA GLN A 139 11.46 4.84 -3.77
C GLN A 139 11.52 4.41 -5.23
N TYR A 140 12.71 4.02 -5.70
CA TYR A 140 12.94 3.49 -7.03
C TYR A 140 12.71 1.98 -7.00
N ASN A 141 11.51 1.56 -7.36
CA ASN A 141 11.07 0.18 -7.22
C ASN A 141 11.34 -0.63 -8.51
N LYS A 142 11.30 -1.96 -8.38
CA LYS A 142 11.55 -2.93 -9.46
C LYS A 142 13.00 -2.96 -9.96
N ARG A 143 13.95 -2.78 -9.04
CA ARG A 143 15.40 -2.81 -9.33
C ARG A 143 15.91 -4.18 -9.80
N ASP A 144 15.07 -5.21 -9.71
CA ASP A 144 15.32 -6.57 -10.19
C ASP A 144 15.16 -6.76 -11.70
N LEU A 145 14.59 -5.78 -12.41
CA LEU A 145 14.34 -5.89 -13.86
C LEU A 145 15.57 -5.51 -14.70
N ALA A 146 15.70 -6.11 -15.89
CA ALA A 146 16.88 -5.97 -16.74
C ALA A 146 16.95 -4.65 -17.54
N ASP A 147 15.81 -4.00 -17.83
CA ASP A 147 15.75 -2.72 -18.57
C ASP A 147 15.20 -1.60 -17.67
N VAL A 148 16.01 -1.25 -16.68
CA VAL A 148 15.74 -0.16 -15.76
C VAL A 148 16.69 1.02 -16.00
N LEU A 149 16.22 2.22 -15.69
CA LEU A 149 17.08 3.40 -15.59
C LEU A 149 18.10 3.22 -14.46
N SER A 150 19.26 3.87 -14.59
CA SER A 150 20.20 3.95 -13.47
C SER A 150 19.56 4.72 -12.31
N VAL A 151 20.08 4.52 -11.09
CA VAL A 151 19.57 5.26 -9.92
C VAL A 151 19.86 6.75 -10.10
N GLU A 152 21.03 7.06 -10.63
CA GLU A 152 21.50 8.40 -10.92
C GLU A 152 20.58 9.10 -11.92
N ASP A 153 20.20 8.43 -13.01
CA ASP A 153 19.24 8.97 -13.97
C ASP A 153 17.88 9.20 -13.31
N LEU A 154 17.36 8.24 -12.52
CA LEU A 154 16.06 8.40 -11.85
C LEU A 154 16.05 9.55 -10.86
N ASP A 155 17.14 9.71 -10.10
CA ASP A 155 17.31 10.78 -9.12
C ASP A 155 17.37 12.14 -9.80
N GLU A 156 18.22 12.28 -10.83
CA GLU A 156 18.30 13.52 -11.62
C GLU A 156 16.96 13.89 -12.27
N LEU A 157 16.22 12.90 -12.76
CA LEU A 157 15.01 13.12 -13.54
C LEU A 157 13.75 13.35 -12.69
N LEU A 158 13.69 12.85 -11.45
CA LEU A 158 12.49 12.87 -10.59
C LEU A 158 12.68 13.61 -9.25
N ASN A 159 13.88 13.65 -8.67
CA ASN A 159 14.09 14.13 -7.31
C ASN A 159 14.33 15.65 -7.21
N GLU A 160 13.31 16.42 -7.59
CA GLU A 160 13.34 17.89 -7.63
C GLU A 160 13.74 18.55 -6.29
N PHE A 161 13.44 17.91 -5.17
CA PHE A 161 13.65 18.46 -3.82
C PHE A 161 14.84 17.85 -3.09
N ASN A 162 15.65 17.02 -3.75
CA ASN A 162 16.75 16.28 -3.13
C ASN A 162 16.30 15.52 -1.86
N ALA A 163 15.10 14.92 -1.93
CA ALA A 163 14.53 14.15 -0.84
C ALA A 163 15.27 12.82 -0.71
N PRO A 164 15.28 12.19 0.48
CA PRO A 164 15.84 10.85 0.63
C PRO A 164 15.19 9.88 -0.34
N PHE A 165 16.00 9.00 -0.94
CA PHE A 165 15.51 7.95 -1.83
C PHE A 165 16.07 6.58 -1.46
N PHE A 166 15.36 5.54 -1.87
CA PHE A 166 15.76 4.14 -1.66
C PHE A 166 15.49 3.31 -2.91
N GLU A 167 16.43 2.42 -3.23
CA GLU A 167 16.23 1.34 -4.17
C GLU A 167 15.36 0.24 -3.55
N ALA A 168 14.41 -0.32 -4.31
CA ALA A 168 13.52 -1.33 -3.79
C ALA A 168 13.14 -2.43 -4.80
N VAL A 169 12.86 -3.60 -4.24
CA VAL A 169 12.19 -4.72 -4.90
C VAL A 169 11.03 -5.13 -4.02
N SER A 170 9.92 -4.41 -4.16
CA SER A 170 8.76 -4.54 -3.26
C SER A 170 8.17 -5.95 -3.16
N THR A 171 8.37 -6.81 -4.15
CA THR A 171 7.93 -8.22 -4.14
C THR A 171 8.74 -9.09 -3.19
N THR A 172 9.97 -8.69 -2.85
CA THR A 172 10.89 -9.41 -1.96
C THR A 172 11.11 -8.70 -0.63
N GLY A 173 10.59 -7.48 -0.48
CA GLY A 173 10.74 -6.64 0.72
C GLY A 173 11.99 -5.78 0.77
N ILE A 174 12.94 -5.96 -0.15
CA ILE A 174 14.15 -5.12 -0.24
C ILE A 174 13.75 -3.64 -0.41
N GLY A 175 14.24 -2.77 0.47
CA GLY A 175 14.05 -1.31 0.42
C GLY A 175 12.70 -0.81 0.95
N VAL A 176 11.74 -1.72 1.20
CA VAL A 176 10.37 -1.36 1.59
C VAL A 176 10.34 -0.83 3.02
N GLU A 177 11.04 -1.50 3.94
CA GLU A 177 11.11 -1.09 5.34
C GLU A 177 11.95 0.18 5.49
N GLU A 178 13.10 0.26 4.84
CA GLU A 178 14.00 1.41 4.86
C GLU A 178 13.29 2.68 4.39
N THR A 179 12.51 2.57 3.32
CA THR A 179 11.66 3.65 2.81
C THR A 179 10.66 4.12 3.86
N LEU A 180 9.95 3.19 4.51
CA LEU A 180 8.98 3.51 5.56
C LEU A 180 9.68 4.18 6.76
N GLN A 181 10.82 3.65 7.17
CA GLN A 181 11.57 4.18 8.31
C GLN A 181 12.03 5.60 8.06
N ALA A 182 12.54 5.89 6.87
CA ALA A 182 12.97 7.22 6.50
C ALA A 182 11.81 8.23 6.54
N VAL A 183 10.66 7.91 5.95
CA VAL A 183 9.52 8.84 5.93
C VAL A 183 8.95 9.06 7.34
N VAL A 184 8.92 8.03 8.19
CA VAL A 184 8.49 8.16 9.60
C VAL A 184 9.46 9.05 10.39
N LYS A 185 10.77 8.92 10.17
CA LYS A 185 11.78 9.81 10.78
C LYS A 185 11.57 11.26 10.35
N LEU A 186 11.27 11.53 9.07
CA LEU A 186 10.98 12.88 8.58
C LEU A 186 9.70 13.46 9.20
N VAL A 187 8.63 12.66 9.32
CA VAL A 187 7.41 13.07 10.02
C VAL A 187 7.73 13.44 11.47
N ALA A 188 8.46 12.59 12.19
CA ALA A 188 8.78 12.82 13.59
C ALA A 188 9.59 14.11 13.78
N ARG A 189 10.51 14.42 12.85
CA ARG A 189 11.23 15.70 12.81
C ARG A 189 10.28 16.87 12.56
N SER A 190 9.44 16.79 11.53
CA SER A 190 8.44 17.81 11.21
C SER A 190 7.47 18.07 12.38
N LEU A 191 7.07 17.03 13.10
CA LEU A 191 6.25 17.18 14.31
C LEU A 191 7.04 17.89 15.41
N ARG A 192 8.28 17.49 15.67
CA ARG A 192 9.15 18.12 16.67
C ARG A 192 9.30 19.61 16.42
N ASP A 193 9.55 20.01 15.19
CA ASP A 193 9.75 21.42 14.83
C ASP A 193 8.46 22.23 14.98
N ARG A 194 7.32 21.67 14.56
CA ARG A 194 6.00 22.26 14.83
C ARG A 194 5.76 22.42 16.33
N PHE A 195 6.07 21.42 17.15
CA PHE A 195 5.86 21.46 18.61
C PHE A 195 6.81 22.39 19.36
N LYS A 196 8.06 22.51 18.92
CA LYS A 196 9.02 23.49 19.46
C LYS A 196 8.52 24.92 19.28
N MET A 197 7.88 25.23 18.14
CA MET A 197 7.24 26.53 17.94
C MET A 197 6.07 26.81 18.90
N PHE A 198 5.52 25.79 19.55
CA PHE A 198 4.42 25.94 20.51
C PHE A 198 4.86 25.87 21.98
N SER A 199 6.16 25.76 22.29
CA SER A 199 6.63 25.67 23.69
C SER A 199 8.13 25.92 23.88
N ASP A 200 8.46 27.03 24.55
CA ASP A 200 9.69 27.20 25.33
C ASP A 200 9.57 26.32 26.59
N GLU A 201 9.99 25.06 26.51
CA GLU A 201 10.59 24.29 27.61
C GLU A 201 10.84 22.83 27.17
N GLY A 202 12.01 22.32 27.56
CA GLY A 202 12.62 21.11 27.03
C GLY A 202 11.78 19.84 27.16
N SER A 203 11.74 19.06 26.07
CA SER A 203 11.55 17.62 26.15
C SER A 203 12.49 16.94 25.16
N GLU A 204 13.33 16.03 25.64
CA GLU A 204 14.16 15.18 24.80
C GLU A 204 13.27 14.20 24.02
N PHE A 205 13.49 14.14 22.71
CA PHE A 205 12.86 13.18 21.81
C PHE A 205 13.95 12.21 21.33
N GLY A 206 13.79 10.91 21.59
CA GLY A 206 14.58 9.87 20.93
C GLY A 206 14.31 9.79 19.42
N GLU A 207 15.18 9.11 18.68
CA GLU A 207 14.84 8.70 17.30
C GLU A 207 13.68 7.69 17.33
N PRO A 208 12.70 7.77 16.40
CA PRO A 208 11.70 6.72 16.27
C PRO A 208 12.39 5.40 15.91
N LEU A 209 12.25 4.38 16.75
CA LEU A 209 12.70 3.02 16.47
C LEU A 209 11.49 2.24 15.96
N LEU A 210 11.50 1.90 14.67
CA LEU A 210 10.50 0.99 14.15
C LEU A 210 10.94 -0.44 14.47
N PRO A 211 10.05 -1.31 14.97
CA PRO A 211 10.36 -2.73 15.06
C PRO A 211 10.71 -3.22 13.65
N SER A 212 11.84 -3.90 13.47
CA SER A 212 12.15 -4.43 12.15
C SER A 212 11.09 -5.47 11.78
N ALA A 213 10.41 -5.24 10.66
CA ALA A 213 9.42 -6.14 10.09
C ALA A 213 10.05 -7.48 9.65
N LEU A 214 11.39 -7.53 9.52
CA LEU A 214 12.11 -8.68 8.96
C LEU A 214 12.90 -9.51 10.00
N GLU A 215 13.01 -9.07 11.26
CA GLU A 215 13.83 -9.76 12.29
C GLU A 215 13.06 -10.64 13.29
N SER A 216 11.74 -10.81 13.17
CA SER A 216 10.94 -11.53 14.21
C SER A 216 10.58 -13.00 13.92
N VAL A 217 11.33 -13.73 13.09
CA VAL A 217 11.14 -15.18 12.95
C VAL A 217 12.16 -15.94 13.82
N ALA A 218 11.88 -16.02 15.13
CA ALA A 218 12.36 -17.15 15.92
C ALA A 218 11.39 -18.33 15.69
N PRO A 219 11.86 -19.55 15.40
CA PRO A 219 10.99 -20.67 15.08
C PRO A 219 10.33 -21.21 16.37
N THR A 220 9.09 -20.82 16.63
CA THR A 220 8.24 -21.59 17.54
C THR A 220 7.76 -22.83 16.80
N THR A 221 8.36 -23.95 17.17
CA THR A 221 7.90 -25.30 16.85
C THR A 221 6.58 -25.55 17.56
N GLU A 222 5.47 -25.19 16.93
CA GLU A 222 4.16 -25.72 17.31
C GLU A 222 3.63 -26.64 16.21
N THR A 223 3.61 -27.93 16.52
CA THR A 223 2.94 -28.98 15.75
C THR A 223 1.46 -28.65 15.56
N PRO A 224 0.90 -28.72 14.33
CA PRO A 224 -0.50 -28.41 14.11
C PRO A 224 -1.40 -29.50 14.73
N LYS A 225 -2.33 -29.09 15.59
CA LYS A 225 -3.43 -29.94 16.04
C LYS A 225 -4.38 -30.20 14.87
N SER A 226 -4.59 -31.48 14.57
CA SER A 226 -5.61 -31.99 13.65
C SER A 226 -7.00 -31.42 13.98
N VAL A 227 -7.60 -30.70 13.02
CA VAL A 227 -9.00 -30.28 13.07
C VAL A 227 -9.84 -31.35 12.36
N PHE A 228 -10.74 -31.97 13.11
CA PHE A 228 -11.71 -32.94 12.63
C PHE A 228 -12.85 -32.23 11.88
N MET A 229 -13.05 -32.54 10.60
CA MET A 229 -14.15 -32.03 9.79
C MET A 229 -15.32 -33.02 9.83
N PRO A 230 -16.56 -32.62 10.18
CA PRO A 230 -17.72 -33.51 10.06
C PRO A 230 -18.16 -33.62 8.58
N PRO A 231 -18.72 -34.77 8.15
CA PRO A 231 -19.11 -35.01 6.76
C PRO A 231 -20.38 -34.25 6.36
N PRO A 232 -20.58 -33.96 5.06
CA PRO A 232 -21.75 -33.25 4.56
C PRO A 232 -23.01 -34.12 4.58
N VAL A 233 -24.12 -33.51 4.99
CA VAL A 233 -25.46 -34.12 5.00
C VAL A 233 -26.00 -34.20 3.56
N SER A 234 -26.32 -35.42 3.11
CA SER A 234 -26.97 -35.71 1.83
C SER A 234 -28.49 -35.62 1.98
N THR A 235 -29.15 -34.72 1.24
CA THR A 235 -30.60 -34.70 1.08
C THR A 235 -30.99 -35.44 -0.21
N PHE A 236 -31.76 -36.51 -0.04
CA PHE A 236 -32.32 -37.35 -1.10
C PHE A 236 -33.47 -36.64 -1.84
N GLY A 237 -33.45 -36.69 -3.18
CA GLY A 237 -34.58 -36.41 -4.06
C GLY A 237 -34.91 -37.66 -4.89
N ARG A 238 -36.10 -38.22 -4.66
CA ARG A 238 -36.61 -39.50 -5.17
C ARG A 238 -37.15 -39.36 -6.61
N ALA A 239 -36.76 -40.28 -7.50
CA ALA A 239 -37.32 -40.42 -8.85
C ALA A 239 -38.66 -41.20 -8.85
N PRO A 240 -39.53 -41.00 -9.85
CA PRO A 240 -40.52 -41.99 -10.24
C PRO A 240 -40.08 -42.78 -11.49
N SER A 241 -40.48 -44.05 -11.51
CA SER A 241 -40.11 -45.09 -12.47
C SER A 241 -41.26 -45.43 -13.44
N GLY A 242 -40.89 -45.90 -14.64
CA GLY A 242 -41.73 -46.56 -15.66
C GLY A 242 -41.78 -45.76 -16.97
N VAL A 243 -41.71 -46.30 -18.19
CA VAL A 243 -41.81 -47.65 -18.76
C VAL A 243 -41.03 -47.66 -20.10
N ALA A 244 -40.73 -48.85 -20.60
CA ALA A 244 -39.79 -49.25 -21.64
C ALA A 244 -40.13 -48.93 -23.12
N LEU A 245 -39.13 -49.28 -23.96
CA LEU A 245 -39.16 -49.74 -25.37
C LEU A 245 -38.87 -48.73 -26.49
N GLY A 246 -37.81 -49.03 -27.26
CA GLY A 246 -37.77 -48.83 -28.71
C GLY A 246 -36.58 -48.04 -29.28
N THR A 247 -35.52 -48.74 -29.68
CA THR A 247 -34.67 -48.34 -30.83
C THR A 247 -35.46 -48.57 -32.14
N PRO A 248 -35.28 -47.81 -33.24
CA PRO A 248 -34.01 -47.84 -33.98
C PRO A 248 -33.56 -46.56 -34.73
N GLU A 249 -32.25 -46.62 -35.05
CA GLU A 249 -31.49 -46.12 -36.21
C GLU A 249 -31.38 -44.63 -36.63
N PRO A 250 -30.21 -44.25 -37.21
CA PRO A 250 -29.91 -42.90 -37.67
C PRO A 250 -30.22 -42.73 -39.16
N THR A 251 -30.64 -41.54 -39.60
CA THR A 251 -30.64 -41.23 -41.04
C THR A 251 -30.34 -39.75 -41.33
N ALA A 252 -29.19 -39.59 -41.99
CA ALA A 252 -28.82 -38.65 -43.05
C ALA A 252 -29.11 -37.14 -42.96
N ALA A 253 -28.02 -36.41 -43.20
CA ALA A 253 -27.98 -35.06 -43.73
C ALA A 253 -28.71 -34.94 -45.09
N VAL A 254 -29.33 -33.78 -45.35
CA VAL A 254 -29.57 -33.27 -46.70
C VAL A 254 -29.34 -31.76 -46.73
N THR A 255 -28.39 -31.40 -47.59
CA THR A 255 -28.10 -30.10 -48.17
C THR A 255 -29.18 -29.68 -49.18
N THR A 256 -29.57 -28.40 -49.18
CA THR A 256 -29.95 -27.55 -50.35
C THR A 256 -30.52 -26.24 -49.76
N GLY A 257 -30.22 -25.02 -50.16
CA GLY A 257 -29.76 -24.50 -51.44
C GLY A 257 -30.74 -23.39 -51.89
N SER A 258 -30.26 -22.13 -51.89
CA SER A 258 -30.57 -21.06 -52.87
C SER A 258 -32.03 -20.70 -53.27
N ARG A 259 -32.32 -19.40 -53.07
CA ARG A 259 -33.10 -18.43 -53.88
C ARG A 259 -34.62 -18.48 -53.90
N GLY A 260 -35.18 -17.34 -53.48
CA GLY A 260 -36.42 -16.69 -53.89
C GLY A 260 -36.32 -15.24 -53.48
#